data_AF-A0A958KTQ7-F1
#
_entry.id   AF-A0A958KTQ7-F1
#
_cell.length_a   1.000
_cell.length_b   1.000
_cell.length_c   1.000
_cell.angle_alpha   90.00
_cell.angle_beta   90.00
_cell.angle_gamma   90.00
#
_symmetry.space_group_name_H-M   'P 1'
#
loop_
_entity.id
_entity.type
_entity.pdbx_description
1 polymer ?
#
loop_
_entity_poly.entity_id
_entity_poly.type
_entity_poly.pdbx_seq_one_letter_code
_entity_poly.pdbx_strand_id
1 'polypeptide(L)'
;VRRPGRPAPNASEMQIKEKKDGWYRVDLSSIKNCASSGVKEGWVFGSPLFKPLGMFETAQVIHAPSGLRVRDSESSKSKIHCNLKDGDVVSVIGPSVKNPNWLRVNVEKMPGCNVKEAFVYRDYLEEQRSYTLVERDLPVPEGIDPVDGNETEGAAGCTNCTKDSNVSRSLLREIYDELSDIFNSQMISADEKMVKDYSESPEVEALISCAERNVRPGPTGYCYRYVKNALLGGNLSSTYLNGVPAKKAGAELRREGYTNLLQLDGWDKKILSPYDAPKGAILVYDGGQYGHIEIKSGDVGEGGFISDYYSESSRVGQVSNGLSGRGRTLIGVYVKDVKGVRKNENNRFVCPRPRRT
;
A
#
# COMPACT_ATOMS: atom_id res chain seq x y z
N VAL A 1 -2.56 -36.89 26.60
CA VAL A 1 -3.54 -35.88 26.12
C VAL A 1 -2.89 -34.51 26.20
N ARG A 2 -2.23 -34.06 25.13
CA ARG A 2 -1.61 -32.72 25.06
C ARG A 2 -2.70 -31.72 24.66
N ARG A 3 -2.90 -30.67 25.47
CA ARG A 3 -3.82 -29.58 25.14
C ARG A 3 -3.29 -28.82 23.91
N PRO A 4 -4.14 -28.47 22.93
CA PRO A 4 -3.73 -27.63 21.82
C PRO A 4 -3.42 -26.21 22.34
N GLY A 5 -2.27 -25.67 21.92
CA GLY A 5 -1.88 -24.30 22.21
C GLY A 5 -2.91 -23.32 21.65
N ARG A 6 -3.29 -22.32 22.45
CA ARG A 6 -4.08 -21.19 21.97
C ARG A 6 -3.27 -20.44 20.89
N PRO A 7 -3.89 -20.04 19.77
CA PRO A 7 -3.26 -19.10 18.85
C PRO A 7 -2.96 -17.79 19.58
N ALA A 8 -1.81 -17.19 19.27
CA ALA A 8 -1.47 -15.83 19.70
C ALA A 8 -2.57 -14.86 19.21
N PRO A 9 -2.98 -13.88 20.01
CA PRO A 9 -3.99 -12.92 19.59
C PRO A 9 -3.45 -12.07 18.44
N ASN A 10 -4.28 -11.93 17.39
CA ASN A 10 -4.07 -10.99 16.30
C ASN A 10 -3.84 -9.58 16.86
N ALA A 11 -2.99 -8.78 16.21
CA ALA A 11 -2.77 -7.38 16.56
C ALA A 11 -4.10 -6.63 16.58
N SER A 12 -4.62 -6.39 17.78
CA SER A 12 -5.90 -5.73 18.04
C SER A 12 -5.82 -4.27 17.61
N GLU A 13 -6.86 -3.77 16.94
CA GLU A 13 -7.10 -2.34 16.73
C GLU A 13 -6.80 -1.55 18.01
N MET A 14 -5.91 -0.56 17.92
CA MET A 14 -5.60 0.31 19.05
C MET A 14 -6.77 1.27 19.25
N GLN A 15 -7.61 1.01 20.26
CA GLN A 15 -8.79 1.82 20.52
C GLN A 15 -8.40 3.10 21.26
N ILE A 16 -8.65 4.25 20.63
CA ILE A 16 -8.57 5.56 21.27
C ILE A 16 -9.82 5.71 22.15
N LYS A 17 -9.62 5.77 23.46
CA LYS A 17 -10.72 5.88 24.44
C LYS A 17 -11.08 7.33 24.74
N GLU A 18 -10.10 8.23 24.72
CA GLU A 18 -10.28 9.61 25.14
C GLU A 18 -9.28 10.55 24.46
N LYS A 19 -9.67 11.81 24.22
CA LYS A 19 -8.80 12.88 23.71
C LYS A 19 -8.93 14.12 24.58
N LYS A 20 -7.80 14.67 25.05
CA LYS A 20 -7.76 15.90 25.86
C LYS A 20 -6.46 16.68 25.60
N ASP A 21 -6.57 17.94 25.19
CA ASP A 21 -5.44 18.88 25.06
C ASP A 21 -4.19 18.33 24.32
N GLY A 22 -4.42 17.61 23.22
CA GLY A 22 -3.34 17.01 22.41
C GLY A 22 -2.84 15.65 22.91
N TRP A 23 -3.35 15.17 24.04
CA TRP A 23 -3.11 13.82 24.55
C TRP A 23 -4.22 12.86 24.11
N TYR A 24 -3.83 11.62 23.84
CA TYR A 24 -4.74 10.52 23.52
C TYR A 24 -4.62 9.45 24.60
N ARG A 25 -5.74 9.00 25.15
CA ARG A 25 -5.80 7.83 26.03
C ARG A 25 -6.01 6.59 25.18
N VAL A 26 -5.01 5.72 25.16
CA VAL A 26 -5.01 4.52 24.32
C VAL A 26 -4.94 3.26 25.18
N ASP A 27 -5.53 2.18 24.67
CA ASP A 27 -5.33 0.86 25.23
C ASP A 27 -3.94 0.32 24.85
N LEU A 28 -3.10 0.04 25.84
CA LEU A 28 -1.73 -0.44 25.64
C LEU A 28 -1.61 -1.95 25.85
N SER A 29 -2.70 -2.63 26.16
CA SER A 29 -2.69 -4.06 26.52
C SER A 29 -2.25 -4.99 25.38
N SER A 30 -2.31 -4.53 24.12
CA SER A 30 -1.83 -5.27 22.95
C SER A 30 -0.33 -5.10 22.68
N ILE A 31 0.34 -4.14 23.32
CA ILE A 31 1.78 -3.91 23.17
C ILE A 31 2.53 -4.84 24.12
N LYS A 32 3.36 -5.72 23.55
CA LYS A 32 4.02 -6.84 24.25
C LYS A 32 4.81 -6.39 25.48
N ASN A 33 5.46 -5.23 25.42
CA ASN A 33 6.27 -4.67 26.51
C ASN A 33 5.44 -3.92 27.57
N CYS A 34 4.25 -3.44 27.24
CA CYS A 34 3.30 -2.83 28.19
C CYS A 34 2.46 -3.89 28.90
N ALA A 35 2.14 -4.98 28.20
CA ALA A 35 1.48 -6.15 28.77
C ALA A 35 2.33 -6.80 29.88
N SER A 36 3.66 -6.85 29.71
CA SER A 36 4.58 -7.38 30.73
C SER A 36 4.75 -6.48 31.96
N SER A 37 4.43 -5.19 31.87
CA SER A 37 4.50 -4.24 32.99
C SER A 37 3.14 -4.00 33.67
N GLY A 38 2.06 -4.66 33.21
CA GLY A 38 0.73 -4.51 33.78
C GLY A 38 0.01 -3.21 33.40
N VAL A 39 0.61 -2.38 32.54
CA VAL A 39 0.04 -1.10 32.10
C VAL A 39 -1.02 -1.37 31.03
N LYS A 40 -2.29 -1.13 31.37
CA LYS A 40 -3.43 -1.37 30.48
C LYS A 40 -3.82 -0.15 29.66
N GLU A 41 -3.59 1.04 30.18
CA GLU A 41 -3.95 2.31 29.55
C GLU A 41 -2.87 3.36 29.82
N GLY A 42 -2.68 4.27 28.88
CA GLY A 42 -1.76 5.40 29.05
C GLY A 42 -2.19 6.60 28.24
N TRP A 43 -1.81 7.78 28.73
CA TRP A 43 -1.88 9.02 27.98
C TRP A 43 -0.63 9.17 27.11
N VAL A 44 -0.80 9.29 25.80
CA VAL A 44 0.28 9.54 24.85
C VAL A 44 0.16 10.98 24.35
N PHE A 45 1.23 11.76 24.48
CA PHE A 45 1.25 13.13 23.98
C PHE A 45 1.35 13.11 22.46
N GLY A 46 0.38 13.69 21.78
CA GLY A 46 0.50 14.07 20.38
C GLY A 46 1.46 15.27 20.27
N SER A 47 2.74 15.02 20.53
CA SER A 47 3.79 16.01 20.30
C SER A 47 3.82 16.36 18.80
N PRO A 48 4.25 17.56 18.38
CA PRO A 48 4.44 17.90 16.96
C PRO A 48 5.43 16.96 16.24
N LEU A 49 6.24 16.23 17.00
CA LEU A 49 7.16 15.17 16.56
C LEU A 49 6.47 13.80 16.36
N PHE A 50 5.25 13.63 16.85
CA PHE A 50 4.36 12.50 16.58
C PHE A 50 3.34 12.92 15.51
N LYS A 51 3.81 13.02 14.27
CA LYS A 51 2.91 12.95 13.11
C LYS A 51 3.05 11.53 12.56
N PRO A 52 2.02 10.68 12.61
CA PRO A 52 2.04 9.44 11.85
C PRO A 52 2.42 9.80 10.40
N LEU A 53 3.32 9.03 9.79
CA LEU A 53 3.70 9.22 8.38
C LEU A 53 2.41 9.35 7.55
N GLY A 54 2.18 10.54 6.97
CA GLY A 54 0.93 10.91 6.28
C GLY A 54 0.15 12.09 6.88
N MET A 55 0.57 12.69 8.01
CA MET A 55 0.07 14.00 8.46
C MET A 55 1.09 15.10 8.16
N PHE A 56 0.96 15.69 6.98
CA PHE A 56 1.64 16.93 6.61
C PHE A 56 0.83 18.12 7.14
N GLU A 57 1.51 19.17 7.62
CA GLU A 57 0.83 20.38 8.10
C GLU A 57 0.24 21.19 6.95
N THR A 58 0.87 21.09 5.79
CA THR A 58 0.43 21.72 4.55
C THR A 58 0.66 20.81 3.36
N ALA A 59 -0.21 20.89 2.36
CA ALA A 59 0.01 20.29 1.05
C ALA A 59 -0.26 21.28 -0.06
N GLN A 60 0.48 21.10 -1.14
CA GLN A 60 0.29 21.84 -2.37
C GLN A 60 -0.68 21.11 -3.28
N VAL A 61 -1.60 21.84 -3.90
CA VAL A 61 -2.48 21.30 -4.92
C VAL A 61 -1.70 21.00 -6.19
N ILE A 62 -1.81 19.78 -6.68
CA ILE A 62 -1.16 19.30 -7.91
C ILE A 62 -2.16 18.66 -8.86
N HIS A 63 -1.82 18.63 -10.15
CA HIS A 63 -2.61 17.99 -11.22
C HIS A 63 -4.06 18.46 -11.30
N ALA A 64 -4.35 19.73 -10.94
CA ALA A 64 -5.71 20.28 -10.89
C ALA A 64 -5.94 21.43 -11.91
N PRO A 65 -5.86 21.19 -13.24
CA PRO A 65 -5.95 22.25 -14.25
C PRO A 65 -7.31 22.96 -14.29
N SER A 66 -8.39 22.29 -13.86
CA SER A 66 -9.73 22.87 -13.72
C SER A 66 -10.06 23.36 -12.31
N GLY A 67 -9.08 23.32 -11.41
CA GLY A 67 -9.22 23.56 -9.98
C GLY A 67 -9.74 22.36 -9.18
N LEU A 68 -9.23 22.21 -7.95
CA LEU A 68 -9.62 21.20 -6.98
C LEU A 68 -10.84 21.68 -6.18
N ARG A 69 -11.94 20.92 -6.26
CA ARG A 69 -13.19 21.26 -5.58
C ARG A 69 -13.10 20.96 -4.08
N VAL A 70 -13.32 21.99 -3.27
CA VAL A 70 -13.41 21.92 -1.81
C VAL A 70 -14.85 21.71 -1.41
N ARG A 71 -15.11 20.69 -0.58
CA ARG A 71 -16.45 20.13 -0.40
C ARG A 71 -16.89 20.03 1.04
N ASP A 72 -18.19 20.03 1.22
CA ASP A 72 -18.85 19.97 2.54
C ASP A 72 -18.74 18.60 3.22
N SER A 73 -18.63 17.53 2.43
CA SER A 73 -18.43 16.16 2.91
C SER A 73 -17.66 15.32 1.90
N GLU A 74 -17.28 14.10 2.29
CA GLU A 74 -16.39 13.16 1.58
C GLU A 74 -17.05 12.45 0.40
N SER A 75 -17.66 13.26 -0.47
CA SER A 75 -18.46 12.80 -1.59
C SER A 75 -18.33 13.76 -2.76
N SER A 76 -18.21 13.21 -3.97
CA SER A 76 -18.24 13.99 -5.21
C SER A 76 -19.60 14.66 -5.48
N LYS A 77 -20.64 14.29 -4.73
CA LYS A 77 -22.00 14.84 -4.81
C LYS A 77 -22.30 15.92 -3.78
N SER A 78 -21.42 16.14 -2.81
CA SER A 78 -21.65 17.14 -1.75
C SER A 78 -21.44 18.56 -2.27
N LYS A 79 -22.00 19.54 -1.54
CA LYS A 79 -21.90 20.96 -1.87
C LYS A 79 -20.43 21.38 -2.02
N ILE A 80 -20.15 22.16 -3.06
CA ILE A 80 -18.84 22.76 -3.30
C ILE A 80 -18.82 24.12 -2.60
N HIS A 81 -17.81 24.37 -1.77
CA HIS A 81 -17.59 25.65 -1.10
C HIS A 81 -16.75 26.60 -1.93
N CYS A 82 -15.72 26.09 -2.59
CA CYS A 82 -14.76 26.84 -3.40
C CYS A 82 -13.93 25.89 -4.27
N ASN A 83 -13.09 26.46 -5.13
CA ASN A 83 -12.09 25.73 -5.91
C ASN A 83 -10.69 26.26 -5.59
N LEU A 84 -9.76 25.35 -5.31
CA LEU A 84 -8.34 25.64 -5.19
C LEU A 84 -7.66 25.48 -6.54
N LYS A 85 -6.63 26.26 -6.83
CA LYS A 85 -5.86 26.21 -8.06
C LYS A 85 -4.63 25.33 -7.87
N ASP A 86 -4.10 24.86 -8.99
CA ASP A 86 -2.80 24.19 -9.03
C ASP A 86 -1.73 25.12 -8.41
N GLY A 87 -0.95 24.58 -7.48
CA GLY A 87 0.05 25.32 -6.70
C GLY A 87 -0.44 25.91 -5.38
N ASP A 88 -1.76 25.97 -5.11
CA ASP A 88 -2.30 26.49 -3.83
C ASP A 88 -1.87 25.59 -2.66
N VAL A 89 -1.55 26.18 -1.51
CA VAL A 89 -1.04 25.44 -0.34
C VAL A 89 -2.07 25.44 0.79
N VAL A 90 -2.71 24.29 1.04
CA VAL A 90 -3.73 24.13 2.08
C VAL A 90 -3.16 23.54 3.36
N SER A 91 -3.73 23.93 4.51
CA SER A 91 -3.43 23.29 5.79
C SER A 91 -4.22 22.00 5.95
N VAL A 92 -3.54 20.89 6.21
CA VAL A 92 -4.17 19.56 6.29
C VAL A 92 -4.41 19.19 7.75
N ILE A 93 -5.67 18.90 8.07
CA ILE A 93 -6.10 18.46 9.40
C ILE A 93 -5.88 16.96 9.54
N GLY A 94 -6.09 16.20 8.47
CA GLY A 94 -5.86 14.76 8.41
C GLY A 94 -6.80 14.05 7.43
N PRO A 95 -6.72 12.72 7.32
CA PRO A 95 -7.67 11.94 6.54
C PRO A 95 -9.08 12.05 7.13
N SER A 96 -10.09 11.93 6.28
CA SER A 96 -11.45 11.74 6.76
C SER A 96 -11.60 10.37 7.43
N VAL A 97 -12.37 10.35 8.51
CA VAL A 97 -12.78 9.15 9.23
C VAL A 97 -13.68 8.24 8.37
N LYS A 98 -14.47 8.81 7.46
CA LYS A 98 -15.43 8.07 6.63
C LYS A 98 -14.84 7.56 5.33
N ASN A 99 -13.87 8.28 4.77
CA ASN A 99 -13.23 7.90 3.52
C ASN A 99 -11.78 8.44 3.46
N PRO A 100 -10.77 7.57 3.58
CA PRO A 100 -9.37 7.99 3.64
C PRO A 100 -8.83 8.61 2.35
N ASN A 101 -9.54 8.46 1.21
CA ASN A 101 -9.21 9.14 -0.04
C ASN A 101 -9.57 10.63 -0.01
N TRP A 102 -10.26 11.08 1.02
CA TRP A 102 -10.55 12.49 1.28
C TRP A 102 -9.74 12.97 2.47
N LEU A 103 -9.17 14.16 2.33
CA LEU A 103 -8.51 14.87 3.40
C LEU A 103 -9.45 15.95 3.94
N ARG A 104 -9.53 16.03 5.27
CA ARG A 104 -10.09 17.18 5.97
C ARG A 104 -9.01 18.25 6.00
N VAL A 105 -9.35 19.44 5.53
CA VAL A 105 -8.43 20.57 5.36
C VAL A 105 -9.01 21.81 6.01
N ASN A 106 -8.14 22.68 6.52
CA ASN A 106 -8.51 24.03 6.93
C ASN A 106 -8.36 24.95 5.72
N VAL A 107 -9.46 25.60 5.35
CA VAL A 107 -9.56 26.50 4.18
C VAL A 107 -10.03 27.90 4.57
N GLU A 108 -9.97 28.24 5.87
CA GLU A 108 -10.39 29.55 6.40
C GLU A 108 -9.65 30.72 5.74
N LYS A 109 -8.38 30.50 5.36
CA LYS A 109 -7.52 31.50 4.72
C LYS A 109 -7.56 31.44 3.19
N MET A 110 -8.36 30.55 2.60
CA MET A 110 -8.38 30.34 1.15
C MET A 110 -9.37 31.28 0.46
N PRO A 111 -8.96 31.97 -0.62
CA PRO A 111 -9.83 32.87 -1.36
C PRO A 111 -11.09 32.16 -1.88
N GLY A 112 -12.26 32.69 -1.53
CA GLY A 112 -13.55 32.18 -2.01
C GLY A 112 -14.14 31.02 -1.20
N CYS A 113 -13.46 30.53 -0.16
CA CYS A 113 -13.97 29.50 0.73
C CYS A 113 -14.71 30.14 1.92
N ASN A 114 -16.00 29.81 2.09
CA ASN A 114 -16.84 30.38 3.15
C ASN A 114 -16.97 29.47 4.39
N VAL A 115 -16.03 28.55 4.58
CA VAL A 115 -16.01 27.59 5.68
C VAL A 115 -14.61 27.50 6.26
N LYS A 116 -14.53 27.14 7.55
CA LYS A 116 -13.25 26.92 8.22
C LYS A 116 -12.62 25.60 7.79
N GLU A 117 -13.44 24.57 7.67
CA GLU A 117 -13.00 23.22 7.37
C GLU A 117 -13.86 22.60 6.28
N ALA A 118 -13.21 21.79 5.45
CA ALA A 118 -13.85 21.13 4.33
C ALA A 118 -13.06 19.89 3.92
N PHE A 119 -13.53 19.22 2.87
CA PHE A 119 -12.94 18.01 2.33
C PHE A 119 -12.46 18.20 0.90
N VAL A 120 -11.28 17.67 0.63
CA VAL A 120 -10.66 17.64 -0.70
C VAL A 120 -10.15 16.24 -1.00
N TYR A 121 -10.03 15.91 -2.28
CA TYR A 121 -9.60 14.59 -2.70
C TYR A 121 -8.07 14.49 -2.65
N ARG A 122 -7.55 13.43 -2.03
CA ARG A 122 -6.12 13.29 -1.67
C ARG A 122 -5.19 13.30 -2.88
N ASP A 123 -5.57 12.68 -4.00
CA ASP A 123 -4.71 12.51 -5.18
C ASP A 123 -4.31 13.84 -5.87
N TYR A 124 -4.94 14.95 -5.48
CA TYR A 124 -4.62 16.29 -5.98
C TYR A 124 -3.76 17.09 -4.99
N LEU A 125 -3.15 16.43 -4.01
CA LEU A 125 -2.33 17.08 -2.98
C LEU A 125 -0.96 16.41 -2.87
N GLU A 126 0.08 17.22 -2.92
CA GLU A 126 1.48 16.83 -2.69
C GLU A 126 1.96 17.39 -1.35
N GLU A 127 2.54 16.53 -0.51
CA GLU A 127 2.99 16.89 0.83
C GLU A 127 4.18 17.86 0.80
N GLN A 128 4.09 18.97 1.53
CA GLN A 128 5.24 19.86 1.72
C GLN A 128 5.93 19.49 3.04
N ARG A 129 7.07 18.78 2.96
CA ARG A 129 7.87 18.45 4.15
C ARG A 129 8.71 19.66 4.57
N SER A 130 8.36 20.31 5.68
CA SER A 130 9.28 21.21 6.39
C SER A 130 9.75 20.55 7.69
N TYR A 131 11.03 20.19 7.76
CA TYR A 131 11.67 19.88 9.03
C TYR A 131 12.16 21.20 9.66
N THR A 132 11.68 21.52 10.84
CA THR A 132 12.34 22.51 11.71
C THR A 132 12.37 21.94 13.11
N LEU A 133 13.56 21.51 13.54
CA LEU A 133 13.80 21.10 14.93
C LEU A 133 13.76 22.37 15.79
N VAL A 134 12.75 22.49 16.66
CA VAL A 134 12.72 23.51 17.70
C VAL A 134 12.63 22.77 19.04
N GLU A 135 13.71 22.81 19.81
CA GLU A 135 13.71 22.42 21.22
C GLU A 135 12.85 23.43 21.99
N ARG A 136 11.73 22.98 22.55
CA ARG A 136 11.06 23.67 23.65
C ARG A 136 10.58 22.65 24.67
N ASP A 137 11.00 22.83 25.90
CA ASP A 137 10.44 22.18 27.09
C ASP A 137 8.97 22.62 27.23
N LEU A 138 8.04 21.70 26.98
CA LEU A 138 6.60 21.95 27.15
C LEU A 138 6.14 21.48 28.53
N PRO A 139 5.39 22.30 29.29
CA PRO A 139 4.88 21.93 30.60
C PRO A 139 3.73 20.90 30.50
N VAL A 140 3.73 19.94 31.43
CA VAL A 140 2.65 18.96 31.63
C VAL A 140 1.39 19.70 32.13
N PRO A 141 0.17 19.39 31.64
CA PRO A 141 -1.05 20.00 32.15
C PRO A 141 -1.27 19.68 33.63
N GLU A 142 -1.72 20.66 34.41
CA GLU A 142 -2.11 20.43 35.80
C GLU A 142 -3.30 19.46 35.90
N GLY A 143 -3.21 18.50 36.83
CA GLY A 143 -4.25 17.50 37.09
C GLY A 143 -4.01 16.13 36.44
N ILE A 144 -2.82 15.86 35.91
CA ILE A 144 -2.36 14.52 35.53
C ILE A 144 -1.38 14.04 36.61
N ASP A 145 -1.84 13.19 37.51
CA ASP A 145 -0.93 12.49 38.40
C ASP A 145 -0.10 11.50 37.57
N PRO A 146 1.25 11.56 37.60
CA PRO A 146 2.06 10.51 37.01
C PRO A 146 1.67 9.18 37.65
N VAL A 147 1.60 8.13 36.83
CA VAL A 147 1.29 6.78 37.31
C VAL A 147 2.27 6.41 38.41
N ASP A 148 1.79 6.43 39.67
CA ASP A 148 2.51 5.91 40.82
C ASP A 148 2.65 4.40 40.63
N GLY A 149 3.76 4.00 40.01
CA GLY A 149 4.21 2.62 39.97
C GLY A 149 4.78 2.25 41.33
N ASN A 150 3.92 1.96 42.30
CA ASN A 150 4.34 1.46 43.58
C ASN A 150 3.39 0.37 44.08
N GLU A 151 3.62 -0.85 43.62
CA GLU A 151 3.39 -2.05 44.43
C GLU A 151 4.42 -3.11 44.00
N THR A 152 5.44 -3.22 44.84
CA THR A 152 6.53 -4.19 44.79
C THR A 152 6.01 -5.60 45.05
N GLU A 153 6.43 -6.58 44.24
CA GLU A 153 7.00 -7.84 44.74
C GLU A 153 7.81 -8.57 43.64
N GLY A 154 9.15 -8.52 43.80
CA GLY A 154 10.06 -9.65 43.55
C GLY A 154 10.31 -10.16 42.13
N ALA A 155 11.23 -9.54 41.39
CA ALA A 155 12.23 -10.27 40.59
C ALA A 155 13.44 -9.37 40.27
N ALA A 156 14.60 -9.78 40.77
CA ALA A 156 15.88 -9.08 40.65
C ALA A 156 16.36 -8.96 39.19
N GLY A 157 16.94 -7.80 38.83
CA GLY A 157 17.74 -7.72 37.61
C GLY A 157 17.94 -6.35 36.92
N CYS A 158 17.75 -5.20 37.56
CA CYS A 158 18.15 -3.92 36.96
C CYS A 158 18.89 -3.02 37.96
N THR A 159 20.22 -3.10 37.94
CA THR A 159 21.14 -2.36 38.81
C THR A 159 21.48 -0.95 38.32
N ASN A 160 20.62 -0.31 37.51
CA ASN A 160 20.84 1.07 37.05
C ASN A 160 19.55 1.86 36.77
N CYS A 161 18.49 1.65 37.56
CA CYS A 161 17.36 2.57 37.58
C CYS A 161 17.68 3.74 38.53
N THR A 162 18.57 4.63 38.11
CA THR A 162 18.66 5.97 38.71
C THR A 162 17.40 6.74 38.37
N LYS A 163 16.89 7.45 39.38
CA LYS A 163 15.83 8.45 39.31
C LYS A 163 16.11 9.46 38.19
N ASP A 164 15.62 9.16 37.01
CA ASP A 164 15.40 10.12 35.93
C ASP A 164 14.30 9.53 35.05
N SER A 165 13.26 10.32 34.85
CA SER A 165 12.06 10.07 34.05
C SER A 165 12.33 9.95 32.54
N ASN A 166 13.45 9.34 32.16
CA ASN A 166 13.81 9.13 30.77
C ASN A 166 13.55 7.66 30.41
N VAL A 167 12.36 7.41 29.86
CA VAL A 167 12.14 6.24 29.00
C VAL A 167 13.30 6.22 28.00
N SER A 168 14.12 5.16 28.02
CA SER A 168 15.31 5.08 27.16
C SER A 168 14.93 5.36 25.70
N ARG A 169 15.69 6.24 25.03
CA ARG A 169 15.49 6.57 23.61
C ARG A 169 15.45 5.34 22.72
N SER A 170 16.06 4.23 23.14
CA SER A 170 15.99 2.94 22.44
C SER A 170 14.59 2.32 22.49
N LEU A 171 13.94 2.35 23.66
CA LEU A 171 12.60 1.80 23.86
C LEU A 171 11.55 2.65 23.12
N LEU A 172 11.69 3.98 23.15
CA LEU A 172 10.85 4.89 22.36
C LEU A 172 10.99 4.66 20.85
N ARG A 173 12.20 4.32 20.39
CA ARG A 173 12.46 4.04 18.97
C ARG A 173 11.89 2.69 18.53
N GLU A 174 12.02 1.65 19.34
CA GLU A 174 11.41 0.34 19.06
C GLU A 174 9.88 0.43 19.02
N ILE A 175 9.28 1.17 19.97
CA ILE A 175 7.83 1.44 19.96
C ILE A 175 7.43 2.27 18.73
N TYR A 176 8.27 3.22 18.30
CA TYR A 176 8.02 4.04 17.11
C TYR A 176 8.03 3.22 15.80
N ASP A 177 9.00 2.32 15.64
CA ASP A 177 9.11 1.48 14.45
C ASP A 177 7.90 0.52 14.36
N GLU A 178 7.49 -0.08 15.48
CA GLU A 178 6.28 -0.93 15.53
C GLU A 178 4.98 -0.14 15.24
N LEU A 179 4.83 1.07 15.80
CA LEU A 179 3.63 1.89 15.57
C LEU A 179 3.57 2.47 14.15
N SER A 180 4.71 2.81 13.56
CA SER A 180 4.82 3.28 12.17
C SER A 180 4.43 2.18 11.19
N ASP A 181 4.87 0.94 11.42
CA ASP A 181 4.48 -0.20 10.60
C ASP A 181 2.98 -0.50 10.69
N ILE A 182 2.40 -0.38 11.89
CA ILE A 182 0.95 -0.53 12.10
C ILE A 182 0.18 0.56 11.33
N PHE A 183 0.58 1.83 11.44
CA PHE A 183 -0.09 2.95 10.75
C PHE A 183 0.05 2.87 9.22
N ASN A 184 1.24 2.53 8.70
CA ASN A 184 1.47 2.35 7.27
C ASN A 184 0.65 1.17 6.72
N SER A 185 0.48 0.11 7.51
CA SER A 185 -0.38 -1.02 7.15
C SER A 185 -1.88 -0.70 7.14
N GLN A 186 -2.31 0.36 7.84
CA GLN A 186 -3.70 0.84 7.89
C GLN A 186 -4.01 1.90 6.81
N MET A 187 -3.01 2.61 6.30
CA MET A 187 -3.15 3.67 5.28
C MET A 187 -3.07 3.17 3.84
N ILE A 188 -2.40 2.04 3.61
CA ILE A 188 -2.35 1.37 2.30
C ILE A 188 -3.60 0.51 2.19
N SER A 189 -4.40 0.70 1.14
CA SER A 189 -5.56 -0.19 0.93
C SER A 189 -5.10 -1.65 0.88
N ALA A 190 -5.89 -2.58 1.41
CA ALA A 190 -5.50 -4.00 1.45
C ALA A 190 -5.02 -4.52 0.08
N ASP A 191 -5.60 -3.99 -1.00
CA ASP A 191 -5.24 -4.28 -2.38
C ASP A 191 -3.86 -3.73 -2.77
N GLU A 192 -3.51 -2.50 -2.38
CA GLU A 192 -2.17 -1.96 -2.62
C GLU A 192 -1.11 -2.71 -1.82
N LYS A 193 -1.42 -3.13 -0.59
CA LYS A 193 -0.50 -3.96 0.19
C LYS A 193 -0.30 -5.31 -0.50
N MET A 194 -1.37 -5.94 -0.98
CA MET A 194 -1.29 -7.17 -1.77
C MET A 194 -0.43 -6.97 -3.02
N VAL A 195 -0.61 -5.88 -3.75
CA VAL A 195 0.15 -5.58 -4.97
C VAL A 195 1.63 -5.37 -4.66
N LYS A 196 1.96 -4.66 -3.58
CA LYS A 196 3.35 -4.49 -3.13
C LYS A 196 3.96 -5.82 -2.72
N ASP A 197 3.29 -6.57 -1.84
CA ASP A 197 3.73 -7.89 -1.37
C ASP A 197 3.94 -8.86 -2.56
N TYR A 198 3.09 -8.79 -3.60
CA TYR A 198 3.23 -9.55 -4.84
C TYR A 198 4.45 -9.12 -5.67
N SER A 199 4.58 -7.82 -5.94
CA SER A 199 5.62 -7.28 -6.83
C SER A 199 7.04 -7.53 -6.31
N GLU A 200 7.20 -7.53 -4.98
CA GLU A 200 8.46 -7.74 -4.28
C GLU A 200 8.71 -9.22 -3.94
N SER A 201 7.84 -10.14 -4.39
CA SER A 201 7.89 -11.53 -3.96
C SER A 201 8.96 -12.34 -4.73
N PRO A 202 9.59 -13.34 -4.08
CA PRO A 202 10.49 -14.27 -4.75
C PRO A 202 9.84 -15.04 -5.91
N GLU A 203 8.52 -15.26 -5.84
CA GLU A 203 7.74 -15.89 -6.91
C GLU A 203 7.68 -15.01 -8.16
N VAL A 204 7.56 -13.68 -8.03
CA VAL A 204 7.61 -12.74 -9.16
C VAL A 204 9.02 -12.66 -9.75
N GLU A 205 10.06 -12.65 -8.92
CA GLU A 205 11.45 -12.72 -9.42
C GLU A 205 11.70 -14.03 -10.18
N ALA A 206 11.22 -15.17 -9.67
CA ALA A 206 11.33 -16.46 -10.33
C ALA A 206 10.49 -16.54 -11.63
N LEU A 207 9.31 -15.92 -11.65
CA LEU A 207 8.46 -15.75 -12.84
C LEU A 207 9.23 -15.01 -13.93
N ILE A 208 9.74 -13.82 -13.63
CA ILE A 208 10.46 -12.96 -14.58
C ILE A 208 11.73 -13.66 -15.06
N SER A 209 12.55 -14.19 -14.15
CA SER A 209 13.75 -14.96 -14.49
C SER A 209 13.45 -16.18 -15.37
N CYS A 210 12.31 -16.85 -15.16
CA CYS A 210 11.88 -17.95 -16.02
C CYS A 210 11.42 -17.47 -17.40
N ALA A 211 10.72 -16.34 -17.47
CA ALA A 211 10.28 -15.73 -18.72
C ALA A 211 11.48 -15.29 -19.57
N GLU A 212 12.43 -14.56 -18.98
CA GLU A 212 13.67 -14.09 -19.61
C GLU A 212 14.51 -15.22 -20.19
N ARG A 213 14.71 -16.31 -19.44
CA ARG A 213 15.47 -17.48 -19.92
C ARG A 213 14.86 -18.14 -21.15
N ASN A 214 13.57 -17.93 -21.41
CA ASN A 214 12.85 -18.56 -22.49
C ASN A 214 12.52 -17.60 -23.65
N VAL A 215 12.89 -16.32 -23.58
CA VAL A 215 12.59 -15.37 -24.66
C VAL A 215 13.21 -15.82 -25.97
N ARG A 216 12.48 -15.55 -27.06
CA ARG A 216 12.97 -15.71 -28.43
C ARG A 216 13.49 -14.38 -28.96
N PRO A 217 14.36 -14.40 -29.99
CA PRO A 217 14.82 -13.17 -30.65
C PRO A 217 13.70 -12.31 -31.24
N GLY A 218 12.50 -12.87 -31.44
CA GLY A 218 11.34 -12.15 -31.94
C GLY A 218 10.01 -12.88 -31.66
N PRO A 219 8.86 -12.24 -31.99
CA PRO A 219 7.55 -12.80 -31.75
C PRO A 219 7.33 -14.10 -32.54
N THR A 220 6.84 -15.12 -31.86
CA THR A 220 6.52 -16.45 -32.44
C THR A 220 5.02 -16.72 -32.53
N GLY A 221 4.19 -15.88 -31.91
CA GLY A 221 2.74 -16.07 -31.84
C GLY A 221 2.29 -17.01 -30.71
N TYR A 222 3.24 -17.58 -29.96
CA TYR A 222 2.97 -18.49 -28.84
C TYR A 222 3.01 -17.79 -27.47
N CYS A 223 2.87 -16.47 -27.41
CA CYS A 223 2.91 -15.64 -26.19
C CYS A 223 2.30 -16.31 -24.94
N TYR A 224 1.06 -16.82 -25.02
CA TYR A 224 0.41 -17.45 -23.87
C TYR A 224 1.09 -18.74 -23.40
N ARG A 225 1.64 -19.55 -24.32
CA ARG A 225 2.42 -20.75 -23.97
C ARG A 225 3.63 -20.39 -23.10
N TYR A 226 4.31 -19.29 -23.42
CA TYR A 226 5.49 -18.86 -22.68
C TYR A 226 5.13 -18.29 -21.31
N VAL A 227 4.09 -17.45 -21.24
CA VAL A 227 3.58 -16.94 -19.96
C VAL A 227 3.14 -18.09 -19.03
N LYS A 228 2.48 -19.14 -19.54
CA LYS A 228 2.11 -20.32 -18.74
C LYS A 228 3.32 -21.05 -18.14
N ASN A 229 4.39 -21.21 -18.92
CA ASN A 229 5.62 -21.83 -18.43
C ASN A 229 6.29 -20.96 -17.37
N ALA A 230 6.30 -19.64 -17.56
CA ALA A 230 6.83 -18.71 -16.58
C ALA A 230 6.03 -18.74 -15.27
N LEU A 231 4.70 -18.77 -15.36
CA LEU A 231 3.79 -18.90 -14.21
C LEU A 231 4.05 -20.17 -13.39
N LEU A 232 4.31 -21.30 -14.05
CA LEU A 232 4.76 -22.52 -13.39
C LEU A 232 6.15 -22.35 -12.77
N GLY A 233 7.08 -21.72 -13.49
CA GLY A 233 8.44 -21.47 -13.03
C GLY A 233 8.51 -20.61 -11.77
N GLY A 234 7.60 -19.65 -11.63
CA GLY A 234 7.46 -18.81 -10.45
C GLY A 234 6.60 -19.41 -9.33
N ASN A 235 6.07 -20.63 -9.48
CA ASN A 235 5.08 -21.21 -8.56
C ASN A 235 3.81 -20.34 -8.36
N LEU A 236 3.52 -19.46 -9.33
CA LEU A 236 2.35 -18.57 -9.30
C LEU A 236 1.11 -19.19 -9.96
N SER A 237 1.25 -20.39 -10.51
CA SER A 237 0.16 -21.25 -10.97
C SER A 237 0.42 -22.67 -10.50
N SER A 238 -0.61 -23.31 -9.94
CA SER A 238 -0.52 -24.71 -9.48
C SER A 238 -0.49 -25.70 -10.65
N THR A 239 -1.00 -25.28 -11.80
CA THR A 239 -1.12 -26.10 -13.01
C THR A 239 -0.69 -25.34 -14.26
N TYR A 240 -0.48 -26.06 -15.37
CA TYR A 240 -0.35 -25.42 -16.67
C TYR A 240 -1.73 -24.94 -17.12
N LEU A 241 -1.95 -23.62 -17.17
CA LEU A 241 -3.27 -23.05 -17.45
C LEU A 241 -3.85 -23.59 -18.77
N ASN A 242 -5.18 -23.73 -18.81
CA ASN A 242 -5.89 -24.21 -20.00
C ASN A 242 -6.07 -23.10 -21.07
N GLY A 243 -6.64 -23.47 -22.21
CA GLY A 243 -7.00 -22.54 -23.29
C GLY A 243 -5.87 -22.19 -24.27
N VAL A 244 -6.24 -21.83 -25.49
CA VAL A 244 -5.32 -21.41 -26.55
C VAL A 244 -5.27 -19.88 -26.71
N PRO A 245 -6.41 -19.16 -26.82
CA PRO A 245 -6.37 -17.72 -27.04
C PRO A 245 -5.96 -16.96 -25.78
N ALA A 246 -4.95 -16.11 -25.91
CA ALA A 246 -4.45 -15.24 -24.84
C ALA A 246 -5.55 -14.32 -24.26
N LYS A 247 -6.43 -13.76 -25.11
CA LYS A 247 -7.55 -12.91 -24.65
C LYS A 247 -8.53 -13.60 -23.70
N LYS A 248 -8.52 -14.94 -23.64
CA LYS A 248 -9.37 -15.73 -22.73
C LYS A 248 -8.65 -16.09 -21.41
N ALA A 249 -7.38 -15.71 -21.24
CA ALA A 249 -6.57 -16.09 -20.09
C ALA A 249 -7.14 -15.59 -18.74
N GLY A 250 -7.85 -14.46 -18.74
CA GLY A 250 -8.40 -13.87 -17.52
C GLY A 250 -9.29 -14.82 -16.70
N ALA A 251 -10.03 -15.72 -17.34
CA ALA A 251 -10.85 -16.71 -16.63
C ALA A 251 -10.00 -17.79 -15.93
N GLU A 252 -8.90 -18.23 -16.57
CA GLU A 252 -7.95 -19.18 -15.96
C GLU A 252 -7.15 -18.53 -14.83
N LEU A 253 -6.70 -17.29 -15.02
CA LEU A 253 -5.98 -16.53 -14.00
C LEU A 253 -6.85 -16.35 -12.75
N ARG A 254 -8.12 -15.93 -12.89
CA ARG A 254 -9.03 -15.84 -11.74
C ARG A 254 -9.26 -17.18 -11.05
N ARG A 255 -9.33 -18.30 -11.78
CA ARG A 255 -9.43 -19.64 -11.19
C ARG A 255 -8.19 -20.02 -10.36
N GLU A 256 -7.01 -19.58 -10.78
CA GLU A 256 -5.78 -19.73 -9.99
C GLU A 256 -5.64 -18.67 -8.88
N GLY A 257 -6.67 -17.84 -8.63
CA GLY A 257 -6.70 -16.88 -7.53
C GLY A 257 -6.09 -15.51 -7.85
N TYR A 258 -5.95 -15.16 -9.12
CA TYR A 258 -5.54 -13.81 -9.50
C TYR A 258 -6.68 -12.81 -9.41
N THR A 259 -6.35 -11.59 -8.99
CA THR A 259 -7.22 -10.43 -8.96
C THR A 259 -6.93 -9.54 -10.17
N ASN A 260 -7.98 -9.12 -10.89
CA ASN A 260 -7.86 -8.15 -11.98
C ASN A 260 -7.95 -6.74 -11.43
N LEU A 261 -6.82 -6.02 -11.41
CA LEU A 261 -6.76 -4.66 -10.86
C LEU A 261 -7.66 -3.69 -11.61
N LEU A 262 -7.86 -3.86 -12.92
CA LEU A 262 -8.79 -3.00 -13.69
C LEU A 262 -10.27 -3.12 -13.26
N GLN A 263 -10.60 -4.10 -12.41
CA GLN A 263 -11.95 -4.31 -11.88
C GLN A 263 -12.08 -3.90 -10.40
N LEU A 264 -11.00 -3.44 -9.77
CA LEU A 264 -11.02 -2.94 -8.40
C LEU A 264 -11.30 -1.45 -8.39
N ASP A 265 -12.01 -0.98 -7.35
CA ASP A 265 -12.35 0.43 -7.21
C ASP A 265 -11.09 1.30 -7.05
N GLY A 266 -11.03 2.42 -7.77
CA GLY A 266 -9.91 3.35 -7.77
C GLY A 266 -8.67 2.93 -8.56
N TRP A 267 -8.56 1.67 -8.98
CA TRP A 267 -7.44 1.19 -9.80
C TRP A 267 -7.56 1.58 -11.28
N ASP A 268 -8.77 1.89 -11.75
CA ASP A 268 -9.03 2.48 -13.06
C ASP A 268 -8.35 3.84 -13.26
N LYS A 269 -8.06 4.55 -12.17
CA LYS A 269 -7.33 5.82 -12.16
C LYS A 269 -5.82 5.66 -11.96
N LYS A 270 -5.39 4.52 -11.43
CA LYS A 270 -3.97 4.20 -11.18
C LYS A 270 -3.32 3.52 -12.37
N ILE A 271 -4.07 2.73 -13.12
CA ILE A 271 -3.59 2.03 -14.31
C ILE A 271 -4.18 2.70 -15.55
N LEU A 272 -3.49 3.72 -16.05
CA LEU A 272 -3.90 4.46 -17.25
C LEU A 272 -3.31 3.85 -18.52
N SER A 273 -2.21 3.11 -18.39
CA SER A 273 -1.49 2.44 -19.45
C SER A 273 -0.85 1.13 -18.95
N PRO A 274 -0.37 0.24 -19.83
CA PRO A 274 0.39 -0.95 -19.42
C PRO A 274 1.67 -0.66 -18.62
N TYR A 275 2.21 0.55 -18.72
CA TYR A 275 3.42 0.95 -18.00
C TYR A 275 3.14 1.16 -16.51
N ASP A 276 1.90 1.51 -16.16
CA ASP A 276 1.47 1.74 -14.77
C ASP A 276 1.17 0.43 -14.03
N ALA A 277 1.21 -0.71 -14.73
CA ALA A 277 1.01 -2.00 -14.11
C ALA A 277 2.18 -2.35 -13.17
N PRO A 278 1.89 -3.00 -12.02
CA PRO A 278 2.94 -3.40 -11.09
C PRO A 278 3.84 -4.49 -11.69
N LYS A 279 5.09 -4.55 -11.20
CA LYS A 279 6.05 -5.59 -11.57
C LYS A 279 5.48 -6.98 -11.33
N GLY A 280 5.73 -7.90 -12.26
CA GLY A 280 5.21 -9.26 -12.25
C GLY A 280 3.78 -9.40 -12.78
N ALA A 281 3.02 -8.31 -12.92
CA ALA A 281 1.62 -8.40 -13.35
C ALA A 281 1.48 -9.07 -14.71
N ILE A 282 0.43 -9.89 -14.83
CA ILE A 282 0.07 -10.54 -16.09
C ILE A 282 -0.89 -9.62 -16.84
N LEU A 283 -0.45 -9.11 -17.99
CA LEU A 283 -1.20 -8.19 -18.83
C LEU A 283 -1.89 -8.95 -19.94
N VAL A 284 -3.21 -8.86 -20.04
CA VAL A 284 -4.01 -9.55 -21.05
C VAL A 284 -4.61 -8.53 -22.01
N TYR A 285 -4.45 -8.77 -23.31
CA TYR A 285 -4.95 -7.88 -24.35
C TYR A 285 -5.97 -8.57 -25.26
N ASP A 286 -7.01 -7.84 -25.64
CA ASP A 286 -7.85 -8.16 -26.79
C ASP A 286 -7.28 -7.59 -28.10
N GLY A 287 -7.95 -7.85 -29.20
CA GLY A 287 -7.54 -7.54 -30.57
C GLY A 287 -6.94 -8.77 -31.26
N GLY A 288 -6.94 -8.76 -32.60
CA GLY A 288 -6.49 -9.89 -33.42
C GLY A 288 -7.24 -11.21 -33.16
N GLN A 289 -6.79 -12.28 -33.82
CA GLN A 289 -7.45 -13.60 -33.72
C GLN A 289 -7.38 -14.18 -32.30
N TYR A 290 -6.21 -14.11 -31.66
CA TYR A 290 -5.95 -14.80 -30.39
C TYR A 290 -5.72 -13.86 -29.18
N GLY A 291 -5.76 -12.54 -29.34
CA GLY A 291 -5.31 -11.61 -28.30
C GLY A 291 -3.79 -11.58 -28.13
N HIS A 292 -3.33 -11.03 -27.01
CA HIS A 292 -1.94 -11.13 -26.54
C HIS A 292 -1.89 -11.21 -25.01
N ILE A 293 -0.79 -11.71 -24.47
CA ILE A 293 -0.54 -11.75 -23.03
C ILE A 293 0.96 -11.62 -22.79
N GLU A 294 1.34 -10.80 -21.82
CA GLU A 294 2.72 -10.57 -21.43
C GLU A 294 2.84 -10.34 -19.92
N ILE A 295 4.05 -10.48 -19.40
CA ILE A 295 4.43 -10.24 -18.01
C ILE A 295 5.10 -8.88 -17.97
N LYS A 296 4.67 -8.01 -17.05
CA LYS A 296 5.39 -6.77 -16.75
C LYS A 296 6.66 -7.10 -15.97
N SER A 297 7.84 -6.80 -16.51
CA SER A 297 9.12 -7.11 -15.87
C SER A 297 9.81 -5.91 -15.23
N GLY A 298 9.64 -4.70 -15.78
CA GLY A 298 10.14 -3.48 -15.17
C GLY A 298 9.22 -2.95 -14.07
N ASP A 299 9.68 -1.92 -13.36
CA ASP A 299 8.90 -1.26 -12.32
C ASP A 299 7.79 -0.36 -12.92
N VAL A 300 6.94 0.19 -12.05
CA VAL A 300 5.83 1.07 -12.45
C VAL A 300 6.38 2.30 -13.18
N GLY A 301 5.81 2.63 -14.34
CA GLY A 301 6.26 3.70 -15.23
C GLY A 301 7.36 3.28 -16.21
N GLU A 302 7.99 2.12 -16.00
CA GLU A 302 9.06 1.62 -16.86
C GLU A 302 8.56 0.65 -17.94
N GLY A 303 9.42 0.39 -18.93
CA GLY A 303 9.23 -0.64 -19.94
C GLY A 303 9.36 -2.07 -19.37
N GLY A 304 9.74 -2.99 -20.24
CA GLY A 304 9.92 -4.40 -19.90
C GLY A 304 8.62 -5.20 -19.93
N PHE A 305 8.37 -5.83 -21.06
CA PHE A 305 7.20 -6.66 -21.34
C PHE A 305 7.65 -7.99 -21.93
N ILE A 306 7.40 -9.08 -21.21
CA ILE A 306 7.90 -10.42 -21.56
C ILE A 306 6.75 -11.34 -21.90
N SER A 307 6.78 -11.91 -23.11
CA SER A 307 5.85 -12.96 -23.52
C SER A 307 6.65 -14.15 -24.07
N ASP A 308 6.49 -14.45 -25.36
CA ASP A 308 7.41 -15.31 -26.10
C ASP A 308 8.69 -14.59 -26.53
N TYR A 309 8.73 -13.26 -26.35
CA TYR A 309 9.90 -12.42 -26.56
C TYR A 309 9.88 -11.22 -25.61
N TYR A 310 11.02 -10.53 -25.49
CA TYR A 310 11.16 -9.31 -24.70
C TYR A 310 10.87 -8.05 -25.53
N SER A 311 10.19 -7.07 -24.94
CA SER A 311 10.06 -5.73 -25.53
C SER A 311 10.13 -4.64 -24.48
N GLU A 312 10.79 -3.53 -24.82
CA GLU A 312 10.72 -2.28 -24.05
C GLU A 312 9.36 -1.59 -24.16
N SER A 313 8.58 -1.90 -25.20
CA SER A 313 7.30 -1.26 -25.47
C SER A 313 6.14 -2.22 -25.31
N SER A 314 5.05 -1.73 -24.74
CA SER A 314 3.82 -2.50 -24.57
C SER A 314 3.15 -2.81 -25.91
N ARG A 315 2.18 -3.73 -25.90
CA ARG A 315 1.37 -4.03 -27.10
C ARG A 315 0.57 -2.86 -27.64
N VAL A 316 0.19 -1.92 -26.79
CA VAL A 316 -0.56 -0.73 -27.21
C VAL A 316 0.35 0.38 -27.73
N GLY A 317 1.66 0.24 -27.58
CA GLY A 317 2.66 1.23 -28.01
C GLY A 317 3.09 2.14 -26.88
N GLN A 318 3.14 3.45 -27.14
CA GLN A 318 3.58 4.47 -26.19
C GLN A 318 2.56 4.69 -25.07
N VAL A 319 3.03 5.25 -23.94
CA VAL A 319 2.21 5.58 -22.76
C VAL A 319 0.97 6.41 -23.11
N SER A 320 1.12 7.36 -24.05
CA SER A 320 0.04 8.26 -24.50
C SER A 320 -1.15 7.55 -25.16
N ASN A 321 -0.99 6.30 -25.59
CA ASN A 321 -2.11 5.49 -26.12
C ASN A 321 -3.02 4.97 -25.01
N GLY A 322 -2.64 5.12 -23.74
CA GLY A 322 -3.40 4.63 -22.59
C GLY A 322 -3.61 3.12 -22.65
N LEU A 323 -4.86 2.67 -22.49
CA LEU A 323 -5.21 1.24 -22.49
C LEU A 323 -5.43 0.64 -23.88
N SER A 324 -5.45 1.44 -24.96
CA SER A 324 -5.74 0.95 -26.32
C SER A 324 -4.88 1.60 -27.40
N GLY A 325 -4.25 0.78 -28.24
CA GLY A 325 -3.40 1.26 -29.31
C GLY A 325 -2.89 0.11 -30.17
N ARG A 326 -2.46 0.42 -31.41
CA ARG A 326 -1.92 -0.57 -32.37
C ARG A 326 -2.85 -1.77 -32.62
N GLY A 327 -4.17 -1.56 -32.57
CA GLY A 327 -5.17 -2.62 -32.74
C GLY A 327 -5.27 -3.59 -31.56
N ARG A 328 -4.81 -3.18 -30.38
CA ARG A 328 -4.87 -3.93 -29.12
C ARG A 328 -5.51 -3.08 -28.03
N THR A 329 -6.16 -3.75 -27.09
CA THR A 329 -6.75 -3.14 -25.90
C THR A 329 -6.36 -3.97 -24.69
N LEU A 330 -5.79 -3.34 -23.66
CA LEU A 330 -5.53 -3.97 -22.37
C LEU A 330 -6.87 -4.23 -21.69
N ILE A 331 -7.20 -5.50 -21.47
CA ILE A 331 -8.47 -5.95 -20.88
C ILE A 331 -8.31 -6.52 -19.48
N GLY A 332 -7.08 -6.67 -19.00
CA GLY A 332 -6.82 -7.08 -17.63
C GLY A 332 -5.37 -6.93 -17.21
N VAL A 333 -5.20 -6.57 -15.94
CA VAL A 333 -3.94 -6.52 -15.22
C VAL A 333 -4.08 -7.40 -13.99
N TYR A 334 -3.44 -8.55 -14.01
CA TYR A 334 -3.65 -9.59 -13.01
C TYR A 334 -2.46 -9.70 -12.06
N VAL A 335 -2.73 -9.64 -10.77
CA VAL A 335 -1.79 -9.94 -9.68
C VAL A 335 -2.39 -11.00 -8.76
N LYS A 336 -1.60 -11.57 -7.85
CA LYS A 336 -2.05 -12.64 -6.95
C LYS A 336 -1.59 -12.38 -5.52
N ASP A 337 -2.42 -12.69 -4.54
CA ASP A 337 -1.96 -12.72 -3.15
C ASP A 337 -0.99 -13.90 -2.93
N VAL A 338 0.26 -13.58 -2.60
CA VAL A 338 1.33 -14.57 -2.41
C VAL A 338 1.32 -15.20 -1.02
N LYS A 339 0.56 -14.66 -0.05
CA LYS A 339 0.50 -15.19 1.33
C LYS A 339 -0.06 -16.61 1.40
N GLY A 340 -0.81 -17.05 0.39
CA GLY A 340 -1.39 -18.39 0.27
C GLY A 340 -0.63 -19.37 -0.63
N VAL A 341 0.48 -18.95 -1.28
CA VAL A 341 1.25 -19.83 -2.16
C VAL A 341 1.99 -20.84 -1.30
N ARG A 342 1.65 -22.13 -1.43
CA ARG A 342 2.30 -23.21 -0.65
C ARG A 342 3.80 -23.23 -0.98
N LYS A 343 4.62 -22.93 0.01
CA LYS A 343 6.07 -23.11 -0.05
C LYS A 343 6.33 -24.62 -0.14
N ASN A 344 6.79 -25.10 -1.29
CA ASN A 344 7.32 -26.46 -1.38
C ASN A 344 8.57 -26.55 -0.49
N GLU A 345 8.71 -27.66 0.24
CA GLU A 345 9.76 -27.86 1.27
C GLU A 345 11.20 -27.75 0.75
N ASN A 346 11.39 -27.70 -0.58
CA ASN A 346 12.70 -27.54 -1.23
C ASN A 346 12.93 -26.17 -1.88
N ASN A 347 11.96 -25.25 -1.83
CA ASN A 347 11.98 -23.88 -2.37
C ASN A 347 12.67 -23.70 -3.75
N ARG A 348 12.61 -24.73 -4.60
CA ARG A 348 13.33 -24.78 -5.87
C ARG A 348 12.39 -24.42 -7.00
N PHE A 349 12.50 -23.20 -7.49
CA PHE A 349 11.80 -22.73 -8.69
C PHE A 349 12.35 -23.46 -9.93
N VAL A 350 11.55 -24.35 -10.51
CA VAL A 350 11.92 -25.10 -11.72
C VAL A 350 11.23 -24.46 -12.91
N CYS A 351 12.01 -23.82 -13.77
CA CYS A 351 11.50 -23.21 -15.00
C CYS A 351 11.37 -24.27 -16.11
N PRO A 352 10.13 -24.66 -16.50
CA PRO A 352 9.95 -25.63 -17.58
C PRO A 352 10.38 -25.02 -18.92
N ARG A 353 11.07 -25.81 -19.75
CA ARG A 353 11.35 -25.40 -21.13
C ARG A 353 10.06 -25.50 -21.96
N PRO A 354 9.74 -24.49 -22.79
CA PRO A 354 8.64 -24.58 -23.73
C PRO A 354 8.86 -25.79 -24.64
N ARG A 355 7.90 -26.73 -24.65
CA ARG A 355 7.97 -27.89 -25.55
C ARG A 355 8.01 -27.41 -27.00
N ARG A 356 9.00 -27.89 -27.76
CA ARG A 356 9.08 -27.76 -29.21
C ARG A 356 8.06 -28.72 -29.81
N THR A 357 6.82 -28.26 -29.93
CA THR A 357 5.78 -28.93 -30.74
C THR A 357 5.15 -27.89 -31.62
#